data_AF-A0A382HPH9-F1
#
_entry.id   AF-A0A382HPH9-F1
#
_cell.length_a   1.000
_cell.length_b   1.000
_cell.length_c   1.000
_cell.angle_alpha   90.00
_cell.angle_beta   90.00
_cell.angle_gamma   90.00
#
_symmetry.space_group_name_H-M   'P 1'
#
loop_
_entity.id
_entity.type
_entity.pdbx_description
1 polymer ?
#
loop_
_entity_poly.entity_id
_entity_poly.type
_entity_poly.pdbx_seq_one_letter_code
_entity_poly.pdbx_strand_id
1 'polypeptide(L)'
;GMKSLDVEQIKEILRIEIRKQILHAHQVDLGTNKWSELGVEQSLDSIKQKDSNLRKILENDLNFYRQQVDLKLKSILESLDIEVKKESVAYRGLRNNFIELYLLRHQWMRDLVSNSGKTDDEFRRDAEMKLGINLFPDVSWLPQDTPKTSVSPPIEQDQIQTPEVPQLKKQSRQTISECSELFSDRKVLEDITPKEIQVYGQNINDFIEVVGDIPISQVTKSEVSEFVTIQSKLPPNRKKSPQYRELTISELIEKKGIEPQTPQNINKRLTKLSVFGNWCVRQGYISENPFKDMKLTVKKKRTGRIPFSAQEIRRILAPETYLKWTSDFKHRHNPSHNVGIFPTHPSGAKNQMCYYWIFLLGIHSGLRTNEMCQLRLSDLKKQKGIWFMHVEDDEETKVKTINSIRKVPVHPQLMKLGFIDYIGNLKRKKKDRVFWELTKSRDGYTKQVSRHYNERFLPAIK
;
A
#
# COMPACT_ATOMS: atom_id res chain seq x y z
N GLY A 1 9.84 35.47 -1.43
CA GLY A 1 10.11 34.74 -0.18
C GLY A 1 8.87 33.94 0.17
N MET A 2 9.02 32.78 0.80
CA MET A 2 7.88 31.98 1.28
C MET A 2 7.07 32.77 2.32
N LYS A 3 5.75 32.61 2.32
CA LYS A 3 4.85 33.27 3.27
C LYS A 3 4.92 32.58 4.64
N SER A 4 4.70 33.32 5.72
CA SER A 4 4.54 32.72 7.06
C SER A 4 3.12 32.19 7.25
N LEU A 5 2.97 31.09 7.99
CA LEU A 5 1.66 30.52 8.35
C LEU A 5 0.90 31.47 9.31
N ASP A 6 -0.05 32.22 8.77
CA ASP A 6 -0.91 33.12 9.53
C ASP A 6 -2.30 32.51 9.84
N VAL A 7 -3.12 33.24 10.62
CA VAL A 7 -4.44 32.79 11.05
C VAL A 7 -5.39 32.58 9.88
N GLU A 8 -5.36 33.43 8.86
CA GLU A 8 -6.29 33.30 7.73
C GLU A 8 -5.93 32.11 6.84
N GLN A 9 -4.63 31.87 6.65
CA GLN A 9 -4.14 30.66 5.97
C GLN A 9 -4.53 29.38 6.73
N ILE A 10 -4.45 29.39 8.06
CA ILE A 10 -4.93 28.27 8.88
C ILE A 10 -6.42 28.03 8.65
N LYS A 11 -7.24 29.09 8.68
CA LYS A 11 -8.68 28.98 8.45
C LYS A 11 -8.97 28.40 7.06
N GLU A 12 -8.30 28.89 6.03
CA GLU A 12 -8.51 28.40 4.65
C GLU A 12 -8.12 26.92 4.49
N ILE A 13 -6.97 26.53 5.05
CA ILE A 13 -6.55 25.12 5.05
C ILE A 13 -7.59 24.24 5.75
N LEU A 14 -8.13 24.70 6.88
CA LEU A 14 -9.13 23.96 7.64
C LEU A 14 -10.48 23.88 6.90
N ARG A 15 -10.96 24.95 6.28
CA ARG A 15 -12.18 24.93 5.44
C ARG A 15 -12.09 23.87 4.35
N ILE A 16 -10.95 23.82 3.64
CA ILE A 16 -10.70 22.83 2.58
C ILE A 16 -10.63 21.41 3.17
N GLU A 17 -9.95 21.22 4.30
CA GLU A 17 -9.80 19.91 4.93
C GLU A 17 -11.13 19.37 5.49
N ILE A 18 -11.99 20.25 6.04
CA ILE A 18 -13.36 19.92 6.48
C ILE A 18 -14.17 19.45 5.28
N ARG A 19 -14.18 20.19 4.17
CA ARG A 19 -14.90 19.78 2.96
C ARG A 19 -14.44 18.42 2.46
N LYS A 20 -13.14 18.12 2.51
CA LYS A 20 -12.59 16.81 2.15
C LYS A 20 -13.06 15.70 3.09
N GLN A 21 -13.14 15.98 4.40
CA GLN A 21 -13.57 14.98 5.38
C GLN A 21 -15.07 14.67 5.24
N ILE A 22 -15.91 15.70 5.00
CA ILE A 22 -17.34 15.53 4.71
C ILE A 22 -17.53 14.69 3.44
N LEU A 23 -16.83 15.03 2.35
CA LEU A 23 -16.89 14.26 1.10
C LEU A 23 -16.47 12.80 1.31
N HIS A 24 -15.46 12.56 2.14
CA HIS A 24 -15.03 11.21 2.45
C HIS A 24 -16.07 10.42 3.27
N ALA A 25 -16.80 11.09 4.17
CA ALA A 25 -17.91 10.47 4.89
C ALA A 25 -19.05 10.07 3.93
N HIS A 26 -19.42 10.95 2.99
CA HIS A 26 -20.39 10.66 1.93
C HIS A 26 -19.95 9.50 1.03
N GLN A 27 -18.67 9.39 0.69
CA GLN A 27 -18.19 8.27 -0.12
C GLN A 27 -18.38 6.92 0.61
N VAL A 28 -18.21 6.89 1.93
CA VAL A 28 -18.46 5.67 2.74
C VAL A 28 -19.96 5.36 2.79
N ASP A 29 -20.79 6.39 2.96
CA ASP A 29 -22.24 6.26 2.96
C ASP A 29 -22.80 5.73 1.63
N LEU A 30 -22.39 6.32 0.51
CA LEU A 30 -22.80 5.89 -0.84
C LEU A 30 -22.27 4.50 -1.20
N GLY A 31 -21.16 4.08 -0.62
CA GLY A 31 -20.61 2.74 -0.77
C GLY A 31 -21.27 1.69 0.12
N THR A 32 -22.12 2.09 1.07
CA THR A 32 -22.81 1.18 1.98
C THR A 32 -24.07 0.62 1.32
N ASN A 33 -24.26 -0.71 1.38
CA ASN A 33 -25.51 -1.32 0.91
C ASN A 33 -26.65 -1.05 1.90
N LYS A 34 -27.35 0.08 1.72
CA LYS A 34 -28.47 0.51 2.58
C LYS A 34 -29.73 -0.35 2.48
N TRP A 35 -29.82 -1.21 1.47
CA TRP A 35 -30.96 -2.11 1.25
C TRP A 35 -30.79 -3.46 1.98
N SER A 36 -29.73 -3.61 2.77
CA SER A 36 -29.44 -4.79 3.58
C SER A 36 -29.07 -4.35 4.99
N GLU A 37 -29.83 -4.80 5.99
CA GLU A 37 -29.50 -4.55 7.41
C GLU A 37 -28.08 -5.01 7.74
N LEU A 38 -27.69 -6.18 7.22
CA LEU A 38 -26.34 -6.71 7.34
C LEU A 38 -25.29 -5.81 6.66
N GLY A 39 -25.62 -5.21 5.51
CA GLY A 39 -24.72 -4.28 4.81
C GLY A 39 -24.49 -2.96 5.57
N VAL A 40 -25.53 -2.45 6.22
CA VAL A 40 -25.44 -1.29 7.13
C VAL A 40 -24.62 -1.64 8.37
N GLU A 41 -24.91 -2.78 9.01
CA GLU A 41 -24.18 -3.26 10.19
C GLU A 41 -22.68 -3.45 9.91
N GLN A 42 -22.33 -4.10 8.79
CA GLN A 42 -20.94 -4.27 8.36
C GLN A 42 -20.20 -2.94 8.16
N SER A 43 -20.90 -1.94 7.62
CA SER A 43 -20.33 -0.61 7.39
C SER A 43 -20.13 0.15 8.69
N LEU A 44 -21.10 0.09 9.61
CA LEU A 44 -20.99 0.64 10.96
C LEU A 44 -19.86 0.00 11.76
N ASP A 45 -19.72 -1.32 11.68
CA ASP A 45 -18.63 -2.06 12.33
C ASP A 45 -17.26 -1.68 11.76
N SER A 46 -17.15 -1.55 10.43
CA SER A 46 -15.94 -1.06 9.77
C SER A 46 -15.55 0.34 10.25
N ILE A 47 -16.53 1.24 10.36
CA ILE A 47 -16.30 2.60 10.86
C ILE A 47 -15.86 2.57 12.33
N LYS A 48 -16.53 1.79 13.18
CA LYS A 48 -16.20 1.61 14.60
C LYS A 48 -14.79 1.05 14.79
N GLN A 49 -14.39 0.08 13.99
CA GLN A 49 -13.03 -0.47 14.01
C GLN A 49 -11.98 0.58 13.62
N LYS A 50 -12.25 1.37 12.58
CA LYS A 50 -11.34 2.46 12.14
C LYS A 50 -11.19 3.54 13.21
N ASP A 51 -12.29 3.97 13.85
CA ASP A 51 -12.30 4.93 14.96
C ASP A 51 -11.51 4.40 16.18
N SER A 52 -11.78 3.16 16.60
CA SER A 52 -11.06 2.54 17.72
C SER A 52 -9.55 2.38 17.43
N ASN A 53 -9.18 1.96 16.23
CA ASN A 53 -7.77 1.87 15.83
C ASN A 53 -7.09 3.24 15.85
N LEU A 54 -7.74 4.29 15.34
CA LEU A 54 -7.20 5.64 15.40
C LEU A 54 -6.99 6.10 16.85
N ARG A 55 -8.00 5.92 17.71
CA ARG A 55 -7.90 6.27 19.14
C ARG A 55 -6.79 5.52 19.86
N LYS A 56 -6.65 4.21 19.61
CA LYS A 56 -5.57 3.39 20.15
C LYS A 56 -4.20 3.86 19.67
N ILE A 57 -4.06 4.27 18.42
CA ILE A 57 -2.80 4.83 17.92
C ILE A 57 -2.50 6.17 18.62
N LEU A 58 -3.50 7.03 18.80
CA LEU A 58 -3.33 8.30 19.50
C LEU A 58 -2.95 8.12 20.98
N GLU A 59 -3.49 7.09 21.63
CA GLU A 59 -3.17 6.73 23.02
C GLU A 59 -1.77 6.12 23.15
N ASN A 60 -1.42 5.14 22.31
CA ASN A 60 -0.20 4.36 22.45
C ASN A 60 1.03 4.95 21.73
N ASP A 61 0.82 5.69 20.63
CA ASP A 61 1.91 6.24 19.82
C ASP A 61 1.52 7.55 19.11
N LEU A 62 1.19 8.56 19.93
CA LEU A 62 0.82 9.90 19.47
C LEU A 62 1.90 10.53 18.56
N ASN A 63 3.18 10.31 18.87
CA ASN A 63 4.28 10.90 18.12
C ASN A 63 4.42 10.30 16.72
N PHE A 64 4.26 8.98 16.56
CA PHE A 64 4.21 8.36 15.24
C PHE A 64 3.07 8.92 14.41
N TYR A 65 1.87 9.05 15.00
CA TYR A 65 0.72 9.58 14.25
C TYR A 65 0.92 11.06 13.86
N ARG A 66 1.47 11.88 14.76
CA ARG A 66 1.86 13.26 14.46
C ARG A 66 2.83 13.34 13.29
N GLN A 67 3.80 12.44 13.17
CA GLN A 67 4.71 12.40 12.02
C GLN A 67 3.98 12.10 10.69
N GLN A 68 2.94 11.25 10.71
CA GLN A 68 2.13 11.01 9.52
C GLN A 68 1.36 12.27 9.10
N VAL A 69 0.79 12.99 10.05
CA VAL A 69 0.09 14.26 9.79
C VAL A 69 1.07 15.33 9.30
N ASP A 70 2.28 15.40 9.88
CA ASP A 70 3.32 16.35 9.46
C ASP A 70 3.68 16.19 7.97
N LEU A 71 3.75 14.96 7.46
CA LEU A 71 4.03 14.70 6.04
C LEU A 71 2.93 15.27 5.13
N LYS A 72 1.67 15.14 5.54
CA LYS A 72 0.52 15.69 4.80
C LYS A 72 0.53 17.22 4.85
N LEU A 73 0.71 17.80 6.03
CA LEU A 73 0.77 19.25 6.21
C LEU A 73 1.93 19.86 5.44
N LYS A 74 3.10 19.22 5.43
CA LYS A 74 4.25 19.68 4.64
C LYS A 74 3.87 19.83 3.16
N SER A 75 3.25 18.81 2.58
CA SER A 75 2.78 18.83 1.19
C SER A 75 1.77 19.96 0.92
N ILE A 76 0.86 20.24 1.86
CA ILE A 76 -0.14 21.31 1.72
C ILE A 76 0.52 22.68 1.80
N LEU A 77 1.37 22.92 2.80
CA LEU A 77 2.03 24.20 2.98
C LEU A 77 3.00 24.52 1.83
N GLU A 78 3.74 23.53 1.35
CA GLU A 78 4.59 23.68 0.16
C GLU A 78 3.77 24.03 -1.09
N SER A 79 2.57 23.47 -1.25
CA SER A 79 1.68 23.82 -2.38
C SER A 79 1.08 25.23 -2.32
N LEU A 80 1.14 25.88 -1.16
CA LEU A 80 0.63 27.23 -0.91
C LEU A 80 1.77 28.26 -0.78
N ASP A 81 3.02 27.86 -1.08
CA ASP A 81 4.23 28.67 -0.88
C ASP A 81 4.41 29.19 0.56
N ILE A 82 3.97 28.40 1.55
CA ILE A 82 4.08 28.70 2.98
C ILE A 82 5.30 27.99 3.59
N GLU A 83 6.08 28.73 4.37
CA GLU A 83 7.27 28.22 5.05
C GLU A 83 6.91 27.21 6.17
N VAL A 84 7.52 26.03 6.15
CA VAL A 84 7.21 24.94 7.08
C VAL A 84 8.03 25.05 8.37
N LYS A 85 7.46 25.71 9.39
CA LYS A 85 8.05 25.81 10.74
C LYS A 85 7.39 24.85 11.72
N LYS A 86 7.89 23.61 11.79
CA LYS A 86 7.30 22.53 12.63
C LYS A 86 7.24 22.85 14.13
N GLU A 87 8.18 23.66 14.61
CA GLU A 87 8.24 24.05 16.02
C GLU A 87 7.32 25.21 16.37
N SER A 88 6.71 25.88 15.37
CA SER A 88 5.79 26.98 15.62
C SER A 88 4.48 26.51 16.27
N VAL A 89 3.94 27.35 17.16
CA VAL A 89 2.64 27.10 17.81
C VAL A 89 1.53 26.96 16.78
N ALA A 90 1.54 27.81 15.75
CA ALA A 90 0.62 27.78 14.61
C ALA A 90 0.60 26.42 13.91
N TYR A 91 1.77 25.88 13.57
CA TYR A 91 1.89 24.57 12.92
C TYR A 91 1.42 23.43 13.82
N ARG A 92 1.82 23.45 15.10
CA ARG A 92 1.41 22.42 16.08
C ARG A 92 -0.10 22.44 16.30
N GLY A 93 -0.71 23.62 16.35
CA GLY A 93 -2.16 23.82 16.42
C GLY A 93 -2.87 23.26 15.19
N LEU A 94 -2.42 23.65 14.00
CA LEU A 94 -2.96 23.14 12.73
C LEU A 94 -2.89 21.60 12.65
N ARG A 95 -1.80 21.00 13.12
CA ARG A 95 -1.67 19.54 13.20
C ARG A 95 -2.70 18.89 14.12
N ASN A 96 -2.90 19.44 15.32
CA ASN A 96 -3.90 18.90 16.23
C ASN A 96 -5.31 19.04 15.64
N ASN A 97 -5.61 20.16 14.98
CA ASN A 97 -6.89 20.36 14.28
C ASN A 97 -7.13 19.28 13.21
N PHE A 98 -6.10 18.88 12.45
CA PHE A 98 -6.22 17.78 11.49
C PHE A 98 -6.54 16.44 12.17
N ILE A 99 -5.94 16.17 13.33
CA ILE A 99 -6.21 14.94 14.09
C ILE A 99 -7.67 14.95 14.58
N GLU A 100 -8.14 16.07 15.13
CA GLU A 100 -9.53 16.21 15.57
C GLU A 100 -10.52 16.04 14.42
N LEU A 101 -10.23 16.62 13.24
CA LEU A 101 -11.06 16.41 12.04
C LEU A 101 -11.11 14.95 11.60
N TYR A 102 -10.03 14.19 11.74
CA TYR A 102 -10.03 12.76 11.41
C TYR A 102 -10.83 11.92 12.41
N LEU A 103 -10.86 12.30 13.69
CA LEU A 103 -11.74 11.68 14.68
C LEU A 103 -13.20 12.01 14.36
N LEU A 104 -13.49 13.28 14.11
CA LEU A 104 -14.83 13.79 13.81
C LEU A 104 -15.41 13.15 12.54
N ARG A 105 -14.58 12.93 11.52
CA ARG A 105 -14.98 12.23 10.29
C ARG A 105 -15.59 10.84 10.55
N HIS A 106 -15.08 10.08 11.51
CA HIS A 106 -15.67 8.77 11.81
C HIS A 106 -17.04 8.90 12.48
N GLN A 107 -17.30 9.99 13.20
CA GLN A 107 -18.64 10.30 13.70
C GLN A 107 -19.57 10.63 12.53
N TRP A 108 -19.16 11.49 11.59
CA TRP A 108 -19.95 11.81 10.41
C TRP A 108 -20.25 10.60 9.52
N MET A 109 -19.28 9.69 9.35
CA MET A 109 -19.54 8.42 8.66
C MET A 109 -20.64 7.61 9.33
N ARG A 110 -20.63 7.50 10.66
CA ARG A 110 -21.67 6.78 11.40
C ARG A 110 -23.01 7.46 11.22
N ASP A 111 -23.05 8.79 11.36
CA ASP A 111 -24.25 9.60 11.25
C ASP A 111 -24.91 9.48 9.87
N LEU A 112 -24.12 9.43 8.79
CA LEU A 112 -24.65 9.24 7.44
C LEU A 112 -25.16 7.82 7.22
N VAL A 113 -24.38 6.81 7.61
CA VAL A 113 -24.75 5.40 7.43
C VAL A 113 -25.96 5.00 8.26
N SER A 114 -26.11 5.57 9.46
CA SER A 114 -27.29 5.36 10.32
C SER A 114 -28.51 6.17 9.88
N ASN A 115 -28.41 6.91 8.77
CA ASN A 115 -29.46 7.78 8.24
C ASN A 115 -29.99 8.80 9.26
N SER A 116 -29.07 9.41 10.04
CA SER A 116 -29.40 10.39 11.09
C SER A 116 -30.08 11.67 10.57
N GLY A 117 -30.11 11.90 9.26
CA GLY A 117 -30.64 13.11 8.65
C GLY A 117 -29.71 14.32 8.71
N LYS A 118 -28.50 14.17 9.27
CA LYS A 118 -27.53 15.27 9.36
C LYS A 118 -27.12 15.81 7.99
N THR A 119 -27.10 17.13 7.89
CA THR A 119 -26.71 17.88 6.70
C THR A 119 -25.23 18.24 6.70
N ASP A 120 -24.70 18.58 5.53
CA ASP A 120 -23.33 19.10 5.38
C ASP A 120 -23.08 20.35 6.24
N ASP A 121 -24.12 21.16 6.43
CA ASP A 121 -24.09 22.36 7.26
C ASP A 121 -23.93 22.02 8.74
N GLU A 122 -24.61 21.00 9.23
CA GLU A 122 -24.42 20.50 10.60
C GLU A 122 -23.03 19.89 10.79
N PHE A 123 -22.46 19.22 9.79
CA PHE A 123 -21.07 18.77 9.86
C PHE A 123 -20.06 19.92 9.91
N ARG A 124 -20.30 21.01 9.16
CA ARG A 124 -19.48 22.23 9.25
C ARG A 124 -19.56 22.84 10.65
N ARG A 125 -20.76 22.88 11.24
CA ARG A 125 -20.97 23.35 12.61
C ARG A 125 -20.27 22.47 13.65
N ASP A 126 -20.38 21.14 13.51
CA ASP A 126 -19.67 20.17 14.36
C ASP A 126 -18.16 20.43 14.33
N ALA A 127 -17.59 20.73 13.15
CA ALA A 127 -16.18 21.06 13.00
C ALA A 127 -15.81 22.39 13.67
N GLU A 128 -16.60 23.45 13.51
CA GLU A 128 -16.35 24.75 14.16
C GLU A 128 -16.40 24.63 15.68
N MET A 129 -17.42 23.96 16.22
CA MET A 129 -17.55 23.72 17.66
C MET A 129 -16.37 22.89 18.18
N LYS A 130 -15.96 21.85 17.44
CA LYS A 130 -14.89 20.96 17.86
C LYS A 130 -13.51 21.62 17.81
N LEU A 131 -13.27 22.47 16.82
CA LEU A 131 -11.99 23.17 16.65
C LEU A 131 -11.92 24.49 17.44
N GLY A 132 -13.07 25.05 17.85
CA GLY A 132 -13.13 26.36 18.52
C GLY A 132 -12.71 27.52 17.62
N ILE A 133 -12.86 27.37 16.29
CA ILE A 133 -12.46 28.37 15.30
C ILE A 133 -13.68 28.70 14.44
N ASN A 134 -13.99 30.00 14.32
CA ASN A 134 -14.98 30.49 13.36
C ASN A 134 -14.39 30.45 11.94
N LEU A 135 -14.94 29.55 11.12
CA LEU A 135 -14.52 29.21 9.77
C LEU A 135 -15.57 29.61 8.72
N PHE A 136 -16.86 29.56 9.07
CA PHE A 136 -18.00 29.79 8.18
C PHE A 136 -18.89 30.93 8.71
N PRO A 137 -18.43 32.20 8.62
CA PRO A 137 -19.15 33.35 9.16
C PRO A 137 -20.49 33.62 8.46
N ASP A 138 -20.69 33.10 7.26
CA ASP A 138 -21.92 33.28 6.46
C ASP A 138 -23.09 32.41 6.94
N VAL A 139 -22.88 31.55 7.94
CA VAL A 139 -23.90 30.64 8.46
C VAL A 139 -24.21 30.94 9.92
N SER A 140 -25.35 31.59 10.18
CA SER A 140 -25.78 31.90 11.53
C SER A 140 -26.37 30.64 12.20
N TRP A 141 -25.64 30.09 13.16
CA TRP A 141 -26.03 28.89 13.90
C TRP A 141 -26.76 29.24 15.20
N LEU A 142 -27.95 29.86 15.12
CA LEU A 142 -28.79 30.01 16.30
C LEU A 142 -29.37 28.63 16.71
N PRO A 143 -29.31 28.22 17.99
CA PRO A 143 -29.87 26.94 18.42
C PRO A 143 -31.40 27.04 18.58
N GLN A 144 -32.16 26.13 17.95
CA GLN A 144 -33.45 25.73 18.50
C GLN A 144 -33.24 24.52 19.42
N ASP A 145 -33.71 24.68 20.65
CA ASP A 145 -33.92 23.69 21.70
C ASP A 145 -32.72 22.86 22.18
N THR A 146 -32.06 23.37 23.22
CA THR A 146 -31.32 22.55 24.18
C THR A 146 -32.17 22.39 25.46
N PRO A 147 -32.51 21.16 25.89
CA PRO A 147 -33.06 20.94 27.22
C PRO A 147 -32.00 21.22 28.29
N LYS A 148 -32.40 22.01 29.29
CA LYS A 148 -31.58 22.55 30.37
C LYS A 148 -31.00 21.45 31.27
N THR A 149 -29.70 21.56 31.50
CA THR A 149 -28.94 20.90 32.57
C THR A 149 -29.49 21.30 33.94
N SER A 150 -29.98 20.34 34.73
CA SER A 150 -30.19 20.52 36.17
C SER A 150 -28.96 19.99 36.93
N VAL A 151 -28.27 20.89 37.61
CA VAL A 151 -27.16 20.62 38.52
C VAL A 151 -27.71 20.17 39.87
N SER A 152 -27.15 19.09 40.43
CA SER A 152 -27.23 18.74 41.86
C SER A 152 -25.85 18.28 42.37
N PRO A 153 -25.55 18.44 43.69
CA PRO A 153 -24.19 18.62 44.21
C PRO A 153 -23.46 17.30 44.56
N PRO A 154 -22.16 17.35 44.94
CA PRO A 154 -21.33 16.16 45.12
C PRO A 154 -21.61 15.46 46.46
N ILE A 155 -21.74 14.14 46.41
CA ILE A 155 -21.72 13.26 47.60
C ILE A 155 -20.40 12.48 47.59
N GLU A 156 -19.88 12.31 48.80
CA GLU A 156 -18.57 11.85 49.24
C GLU A 156 -18.11 10.49 48.68
N GLN A 157 -16.78 10.33 48.69
CA GLN A 157 -16.07 9.11 48.35
C GLN A 157 -16.28 8.05 49.43
N ASP A 158 -16.96 6.96 49.09
CA ASP A 158 -16.86 5.70 49.83
C ASP A 158 -16.17 4.63 48.99
N GLN A 159 -15.13 4.04 49.57
CA GLN A 159 -14.36 2.95 49.01
C GLN A 159 -15.21 1.67 49.03
N ILE A 160 -15.59 1.17 47.85
CA ILE A 160 -16.12 -0.17 47.71
C ILE A 160 -15.07 -1.01 46.98
N GLN A 161 -14.49 -1.96 47.71
CA GLN A 161 -13.65 -3.03 47.19
C GLN A 161 -14.46 -3.84 46.15
N THR A 162 -13.99 -3.86 44.91
CA THR A 162 -14.55 -4.73 43.87
C THR A 162 -14.10 -6.17 44.14
N PRO A 163 -14.99 -7.17 44.22
CA PRO A 163 -14.59 -8.56 44.31
C PRO A 163 -13.95 -9.01 42.99
N GLU A 164 -12.81 -9.69 43.07
CA GLU A 164 -12.24 -10.44 41.95
C GLU A 164 -13.25 -11.47 41.44
N VAL A 165 -13.71 -11.30 40.20
CA VAL A 165 -14.43 -12.35 39.47
C VAL A 165 -13.40 -13.27 38.81
N PRO A 166 -13.37 -14.58 39.11
CA PRO A 166 -12.45 -15.51 38.45
C PRO A 166 -12.89 -15.70 36.99
N GLN A 167 -12.13 -15.15 36.03
CA GLN A 167 -12.33 -15.46 34.61
C GLN A 167 -11.71 -16.82 34.27
N LEU A 168 -12.54 -17.86 34.21
CA LEU A 168 -12.21 -19.15 33.59
C LEU A 168 -11.96 -18.95 32.08
N LYS A 169 -10.68 -18.94 31.67
CA LYS A 169 -10.25 -18.91 30.26
C LYS A 169 -10.71 -20.18 29.53
N LYS A 170 -11.69 -20.07 28.63
CA LYS A 170 -11.88 -21.07 27.56
C LYS A 170 -10.69 -20.97 26.61
N GLN A 171 -9.67 -21.82 26.79
CA GLN A 171 -8.57 -21.93 25.83
C GLN A 171 -9.12 -22.44 24.49
N SER A 172 -8.87 -21.69 23.44
CA SER A 172 -9.15 -22.06 22.05
C SER A 172 -8.45 -23.38 21.71
N ARG A 173 -9.22 -24.36 21.18
CA ARG A 173 -8.68 -25.65 20.69
C ARG A 173 -8.21 -25.60 19.24
N GLN A 174 -8.48 -24.52 18.51
CA GLN A 174 -8.13 -24.42 17.11
C GLN A 174 -6.62 -24.47 16.87
N THR A 175 -6.21 -25.18 15.81
CA THR A 175 -4.81 -25.27 15.36
C THR A 175 -4.37 -24.00 14.64
N ILE A 176 -3.06 -23.88 14.36
CA ILE A 176 -2.52 -22.76 13.58
C ILE A 176 -3.09 -22.80 12.14
N SER A 177 -3.20 -23.98 11.53
CA SER A 177 -3.75 -24.15 10.17
C SER A 177 -5.21 -23.72 10.07
N GLU A 178 -6.07 -24.13 10.99
CA GLU A 178 -7.48 -23.71 11.05
C GLU A 178 -7.61 -22.20 11.21
N CYS A 179 -6.81 -21.61 12.10
CA CYS A 179 -6.77 -20.16 12.27
C CYS A 179 -6.28 -19.44 11.01
N SER A 180 -5.37 -20.05 10.24
CA SER A 180 -4.82 -19.50 9.00
C SER A 180 -5.86 -19.44 7.87
N GLU A 181 -6.73 -20.45 7.79
CA GLU A 181 -7.85 -20.48 6.83
C GLU A 181 -8.84 -19.36 7.13
N LEU A 182 -9.33 -19.30 8.38
CA LEU A 182 -10.23 -18.24 8.84
C LEU A 182 -9.63 -16.84 8.68
N PHE A 183 -8.33 -16.70 8.93
CA PHE A 183 -7.60 -15.45 8.69
C PHE A 183 -7.59 -15.08 7.21
N SER A 184 -7.37 -16.06 6.32
CA SER A 184 -7.34 -15.84 4.88
C SER A 184 -8.72 -15.42 4.35
N ASP A 185 -9.79 -16.08 4.80
CA ASP A 185 -11.17 -15.73 4.45
C ASP A 185 -11.50 -14.30 4.90
N ARG A 186 -11.09 -13.93 6.12
CA ARG A 186 -11.25 -12.55 6.60
C ARG A 186 -10.50 -11.55 5.72
N LYS A 187 -9.31 -11.89 5.22
CA LYS A 187 -8.54 -11.00 4.35
C LYS A 187 -9.17 -10.85 2.97
N VAL A 188 -9.85 -11.88 2.46
CA VAL A 188 -10.66 -11.77 1.23
C VAL A 188 -11.78 -10.76 1.43
N LEU A 189 -12.50 -10.82 2.55
CA LEU A 189 -13.57 -9.86 2.89
C LEU A 189 -13.07 -8.43 3.09
N GLU A 190 -11.81 -8.24 3.44
CA GLU A 190 -11.16 -6.92 3.60
C GLU A 190 -10.58 -6.36 2.27
N ASP A 191 -10.95 -6.95 1.13
CA ASP A 191 -10.45 -6.61 -0.21
C ASP A 191 -8.91 -6.62 -0.33
N ILE A 192 -8.26 -7.42 0.51
CA ILE A 192 -6.81 -7.58 0.46
C ILE A 192 -6.47 -8.40 -0.79
N THR A 193 -5.47 -7.92 -1.54
CA THR A 193 -5.09 -8.57 -2.81
C THR A 193 -4.75 -10.06 -2.60
N PRO A 194 -5.14 -10.97 -3.51
CA PRO A 194 -4.86 -12.40 -3.38
C PRO A 194 -3.37 -12.73 -3.20
N LYS A 195 -2.49 -11.91 -3.79
CA LYS A 195 -1.04 -12.00 -3.62
C LYS A 195 -0.61 -11.82 -2.16
N GLU A 196 -1.17 -10.82 -1.49
CA GLU A 196 -0.82 -10.52 -0.11
C GLU A 196 -1.35 -11.60 0.84
N ILE A 197 -2.54 -12.15 0.57
CA ILE A 197 -3.11 -13.31 1.27
C ILE A 197 -2.20 -14.54 1.12
N GLN A 198 -1.79 -14.84 -0.12
CA GLN A 198 -0.83 -15.92 -0.40
C GLN A 198 0.49 -15.73 0.37
N VAL A 199 0.96 -14.49 0.52
CA VAL A 199 2.17 -14.19 1.30
C VAL A 199 1.94 -14.48 2.78
N TYR A 200 0.79 -14.13 3.36
CA TYR A 200 0.49 -14.51 4.75
C TYR A 200 0.50 -16.04 4.92
N GLY A 201 -0.26 -16.76 4.09
CA GLY A 201 -0.35 -18.21 4.14
C GLY A 201 1.02 -18.90 3.99
N GLN A 202 1.88 -18.42 3.08
CA GLN A 202 3.25 -18.93 2.95
C GLN A 202 4.09 -18.75 4.22
N ASN A 203 3.94 -17.62 4.91
CA ASN A 203 4.69 -17.37 6.14
C ASN A 203 4.15 -18.18 7.32
N ILE A 204 2.83 -18.37 7.39
CA ILE A 204 2.19 -19.21 8.42
C ILE A 204 2.56 -20.68 8.18
N ASN A 205 2.50 -21.17 6.95
CA ASN A 205 2.91 -22.54 6.63
C ASN A 205 4.40 -22.77 6.89
N ASP A 206 5.27 -21.78 6.60
CA ASP A 206 6.68 -21.85 6.97
C ASP A 206 6.89 -21.89 8.50
N PHE A 207 5.97 -21.33 9.29
CA PHE A 207 5.98 -21.41 10.75
C PHE A 207 5.53 -22.80 11.23
N ILE A 208 4.40 -23.29 10.71
CA ILE A 208 3.88 -24.65 10.98
C ILE A 208 4.93 -25.73 10.64
N GLU A 209 5.64 -25.59 9.52
CA GLU A 209 6.70 -26.54 9.11
C GLU A 209 7.84 -26.64 10.14
N VAL A 210 8.05 -25.59 10.94
CA VAL A 210 9.09 -25.57 11.97
C VAL A 210 8.58 -26.05 13.32
N VAL A 211 7.45 -25.51 13.79
CA VAL A 211 6.98 -25.74 15.17
C VAL A 211 5.87 -26.78 15.28
N GLY A 212 5.38 -27.29 14.14
CA GLY A 212 4.22 -28.17 14.06
C GLY A 212 2.89 -27.40 14.02
N ASP A 213 1.81 -28.12 13.70
CA ASP A 213 0.45 -27.57 13.68
C ASP A 213 -0.21 -27.72 15.05
N ILE A 214 0.38 -27.06 16.05
CA ILE A 214 -0.12 -27.07 17.43
C ILE A 214 -1.32 -26.13 17.60
N PRO A 215 -2.11 -26.25 18.69
CA PRO A 215 -3.12 -25.27 19.02
C PRO A 215 -2.53 -23.86 19.13
N ILE A 216 -3.18 -22.86 18.52
CA ILE A 216 -2.67 -21.47 18.53
C ILE A 216 -2.51 -20.91 19.95
N SER A 217 -3.31 -21.42 20.89
CA SER A 217 -3.26 -21.09 22.32
C SER A 217 -1.99 -21.55 23.02
N GLN A 218 -1.27 -22.53 22.46
CA GLN A 218 0.00 -23.04 22.97
C GLN A 218 1.22 -22.31 22.38
N VAL A 219 1.03 -21.46 21.36
CA VAL A 219 2.14 -20.74 20.73
C VAL A 219 2.61 -19.60 21.65
N THR A 220 3.83 -19.72 22.14
CA THR A 220 4.49 -18.72 22.97
C THR A 220 5.70 -18.10 22.26
N LYS A 221 6.43 -17.21 22.94
CA LYS A 221 7.70 -16.68 22.43
C LYS A 221 8.78 -17.76 22.25
N SER A 222 8.65 -18.91 22.93
CA SER A 222 9.56 -20.04 22.80
C SER A 222 9.56 -20.60 21.37
N GLU A 223 8.38 -20.94 20.86
CA GLU A 223 8.19 -21.48 19.50
C GLU A 223 8.61 -20.45 18.44
N VAL A 224 8.37 -19.16 18.70
CA VAL A 224 8.84 -18.09 17.81
C VAL A 224 10.37 -17.98 17.81
N SER A 225 11.02 -18.18 18.95
CA SER A 225 12.49 -18.21 19.05
C SER A 225 13.10 -19.40 18.31
N GLU A 226 12.48 -20.58 18.43
CA GLU A 226 12.85 -21.77 17.66
C GLU A 226 12.72 -21.52 16.15
N PHE A 227 11.59 -20.94 15.72
CA PHE A 227 11.39 -20.54 14.33
C PHE A 227 12.50 -19.61 13.84
N VAL A 228 12.86 -18.58 14.61
CA VAL A 228 13.94 -17.65 14.25
C VAL A 228 15.28 -18.38 14.15
N THR A 229 15.58 -19.27 15.09
CA THR A 229 16.81 -20.06 15.13
C THR A 229 16.93 -20.95 13.91
N ILE A 230 15.89 -21.69 13.55
CA ILE A 230 15.88 -22.57 12.37
C ILE A 230 15.95 -21.74 11.09
N GLN A 231 15.14 -20.69 10.95
CA GLN A 231 15.17 -19.83 9.77
C GLN A 231 16.54 -19.16 9.56
N SER A 232 17.29 -18.86 10.62
CA SER A 232 18.65 -18.33 10.51
C SER A 232 19.67 -19.28 9.86
N LYS A 233 19.35 -20.58 9.79
CA LYS A 233 20.19 -21.62 9.16
C LYS A 233 19.72 -21.99 7.75
N LEU A 234 18.48 -21.65 7.40
CA LEU A 234 17.88 -22.06 6.13
C LEU A 234 18.24 -21.12 4.96
N PRO A 235 18.38 -21.67 3.74
CA PRO A 235 18.66 -20.87 2.56
C PRO A 235 17.46 -20.01 2.13
N PRO A 236 17.70 -18.85 1.49
CA PRO A 236 16.63 -18.06 0.90
C PRO A 236 15.97 -18.84 -0.26
N ASN A 237 14.67 -18.65 -0.45
CA ASN A 237 13.90 -19.25 -1.55
C ASN A 237 14.00 -20.80 -1.64
N ARG A 238 14.21 -21.53 -0.54
CA ARG A 238 14.37 -23.00 -0.54
C ARG A 238 13.32 -23.76 -1.36
N LYS A 239 12.03 -23.41 -1.19
CA LYS A 239 10.89 -24.02 -1.91
C LYS A 239 10.86 -23.75 -3.42
N LYS A 240 11.65 -22.78 -3.92
CA LYS A 240 11.73 -22.43 -5.35
C LYS A 240 12.98 -22.96 -6.03
N SER A 241 14.03 -23.26 -5.25
CA SER A 241 15.29 -23.74 -5.79
C SER A 241 15.18 -25.22 -6.12
N PRO A 242 15.49 -25.67 -7.35
CA PRO A 242 15.57 -27.09 -7.67
C PRO A 242 16.51 -27.87 -6.74
N GLN A 243 17.52 -27.20 -6.18
CA GLN A 243 18.50 -27.79 -5.27
C GLN A 243 17.94 -28.12 -3.89
N TYR A 244 16.89 -27.43 -3.44
CA TYR A 244 16.41 -27.49 -2.05
C TYR A 244 14.94 -27.88 -1.90
N ARG A 245 14.13 -27.79 -2.97
CA ARG A 245 12.67 -27.88 -2.87
C ARG A 245 12.13 -29.24 -2.40
N GLU A 246 12.91 -30.31 -2.58
CA GLU A 246 12.55 -31.68 -2.18
C GLU A 246 13.16 -32.08 -0.82
N LEU A 247 13.97 -31.21 -0.21
CA LEU A 247 14.66 -31.51 1.05
C LEU A 247 13.85 -30.99 2.25
N THR A 248 13.84 -31.77 3.32
CA THR A 248 13.27 -31.41 4.62
C THR A 248 14.12 -30.35 5.33
N ILE A 249 13.55 -29.70 6.35
CA ILE A 249 14.29 -28.74 7.18
C ILE A 249 15.51 -29.41 7.83
N SER A 250 15.35 -30.63 8.35
CA SER A 250 16.44 -31.37 9.00
C SER A 250 17.59 -31.66 8.04
N GLU A 251 17.30 -32.18 6.84
CA GLU A 251 18.31 -32.43 5.80
C GLU A 251 19.02 -31.14 5.34
N LEU A 252 18.29 -30.03 5.28
CA LEU A 252 18.86 -28.73 4.94
C LEU A 252 19.79 -28.19 6.03
N ILE A 253 19.50 -28.44 7.31
CA ILE A 253 20.37 -27.99 8.40
C ILE A 253 21.67 -28.80 8.44
N GLU A 254 21.64 -30.08 8.07
CA GLU A 254 22.82 -30.95 8.03
C GLU A 254 23.72 -30.69 6.82
N LYS A 255 23.16 -30.14 5.74
CA LYS A 255 23.90 -29.89 4.51
C LYS A 255 24.92 -28.75 4.67
N LYS A 256 26.20 -29.09 4.55
CA LYS A 256 27.31 -28.13 4.56
C LYS A 256 27.29 -27.20 3.33
N GLY A 257 27.75 -25.96 3.51
CA GLY A 257 27.95 -24.99 2.42
C GLY A 257 26.68 -24.22 2.01
N ILE A 258 25.65 -24.19 2.84
CA ILE A 258 24.44 -23.39 2.60
C ILE A 258 24.66 -21.95 3.05
N GLU A 259 24.37 -21.00 2.17
CA GLU A 259 24.25 -19.59 2.56
C GLU A 259 22.87 -19.31 3.17
N PRO A 260 22.80 -18.90 4.45
CA PRO A 260 21.54 -18.65 5.12
C PRO A 260 20.86 -17.34 4.67
N GLN A 261 19.56 -17.24 4.92
CA GLN A 261 18.82 -16.01 4.67
C GLN A 261 19.22 -14.86 5.62
N THR A 262 19.09 -13.62 5.15
CA THR A 262 19.44 -12.43 5.94
C THR A 262 18.48 -12.17 7.11
N PRO A 263 18.93 -11.58 8.23
CA PRO A 263 18.06 -11.17 9.34
C PRO A 263 16.90 -10.25 8.91
N GLN A 264 17.10 -9.41 7.91
CA GLN A 264 16.07 -8.55 7.33
C GLN A 264 14.93 -9.38 6.70
N ASN A 265 15.26 -10.50 6.06
CA ASN A 265 14.25 -11.39 5.50
C ASN A 265 13.46 -12.09 6.61
N ILE A 266 14.13 -12.56 7.66
CA ILE A 266 13.47 -13.15 8.86
C ILE A 266 12.51 -12.12 9.47
N ASN A 267 12.94 -10.87 9.65
CA ASN A 267 12.10 -9.79 10.18
C ASN A 267 10.87 -9.49 9.29
N LYS A 268 10.97 -9.66 7.97
CA LYS A 268 9.80 -9.53 7.07
C LYS A 268 8.80 -10.66 7.33
N ARG A 269 9.26 -11.90 7.55
CA ARG A 269 8.41 -13.05 7.89
C ARG A 269 7.71 -12.83 9.23
N LEU A 270 8.47 -12.45 10.26
CA LEU A 270 7.93 -12.10 11.58
C LEU A 270 6.91 -10.95 11.53
N THR A 271 7.09 -10.00 10.62
CA THR A 271 6.09 -8.94 10.41
C THR A 271 4.77 -9.51 9.91
N LYS A 272 4.80 -10.50 8.99
CA LYS A 272 3.58 -11.16 8.50
C LYS A 272 2.93 -12.03 9.57
N LEU A 273 3.73 -12.80 10.30
CA LEU A 273 3.26 -13.61 11.43
C LEU A 273 2.67 -12.74 12.54
N SER A 274 3.24 -11.57 12.82
CA SER A 274 2.69 -10.63 13.81
C SER A 274 1.34 -10.07 13.40
N VAL A 275 1.07 -9.85 12.11
CA VAL A 275 -0.27 -9.47 11.62
C VAL A 275 -1.28 -10.59 11.89
N PHE A 276 -0.90 -11.84 11.64
CA PHE A 276 -1.70 -13.03 11.96
C PHE A 276 -1.96 -13.15 13.47
N GLY A 277 -0.92 -13.10 14.30
CA GLY A 277 -1.06 -13.15 15.76
C GLY A 277 -1.93 -12.02 16.32
N ASN A 278 -1.81 -10.79 15.79
CA ASN A 278 -2.71 -9.69 16.18
C ASN A 278 -4.17 -9.97 15.82
N TRP A 279 -4.43 -10.69 14.71
CA TRP A 279 -5.77 -11.13 14.37
C TRP A 279 -6.26 -12.21 15.33
N CYS A 280 -5.44 -13.20 15.67
CA CYS A 280 -5.79 -14.24 16.65
C CYS A 280 -6.14 -13.64 18.03
N VAL A 281 -5.42 -12.59 18.46
CA VAL A 281 -5.78 -11.83 19.67
C VAL A 281 -7.16 -11.19 19.56
N ARG A 282 -7.47 -10.55 18.42
CA ARG A 282 -8.79 -9.91 18.21
C ARG A 282 -9.94 -10.92 18.15
N GLN A 283 -9.68 -12.15 17.72
CA GLN A 283 -10.67 -13.23 17.72
C GLN A 283 -10.79 -13.93 19.09
N GLY A 284 -9.93 -13.59 20.06
CA GLY A 284 -9.94 -14.22 21.38
C GLY A 284 -9.28 -15.60 21.43
N TYR A 285 -8.56 -16.03 20.38
CA TYR A 285 -7.88 -17.33 20.38
C TYR A 285 -6.64 -17.35 21.28
N ILE A 286 -5.98 -16.20 21.43
CA ILE A 286 -4.81 -15.98 22.28
C ILE A 286 -4.96 -14.65 23.02
N SER A 287 -4.41 -14.55 24.22
CA SER A 287 -4.46 -13.31 25.01
C SER A 287 -3.45 -12.26 24.54
N GLU A 288 -2.30 -12.71 24.02
CA GLU A 288 -1.21 -11.85 23.60
C GLU A 288 -0.60 -12.35 22.28
N ASN A 289 0.04 -11.46 21.52
CA ASN A 289 0.67 -11.81 20.26
C ASN A 289 2.10 -12.34 20.50
N PRO A 290 2.38 -13.65 20.28
CA PRO A 290 3.70 -14.24 20.53
C PRO A 290 4.78 -13.73 19.56
N PHE A 291 4.39 -13.20 18.40
CA PHE A 291 5.34 -12.67 17.40
C PHE A 291 5.72 -11.22 17.66
N LYS A 292 5.06 -10.55 18.61
CA LYS A 292 5.33 -9.15 18.95
C LYS A 292 6.72 -9.04 19.57
N ASP A 293 7.47 -8.05 19.10
CA ASP A 293 8.82 -7.72 19.59
C ASP A 293 9.89 -8.83 19.41
N MET A 294 9.62 -9.84 18.58
CA MET A 294 10.55 -10.95 18.29
C MET A 294 11.53 -10.67 17.13
N LYS A 295 11.54 -9.43 16.60
CA LYS A 295 12.39 -9.06 15.45
C LYS A 295 13.85 -8.99 15.87
N LEU A 296 14.73 -9.53 15.03
CA LEU A 296 16.17 -9.41 15.19
C LEU A 296 16.61 -7.96 15.06
N THR A 297 17.53 -7.54 15.92
CA THR A 297 18.19 -6.23 15.80
C THR A 297 19.07 -6.22 14.58
N VAL A 298 18.83 -5.27 13.67
CA VAL A 298 19.58 -5.16 12.43
C VAL A 298 20.05 -3.72 12.26
N LYS A 299 21.36 -3.52 12.14
CA LYS A 299 21.91 -2.22 11.74
C LYS A 299 21.35 -1.87 10.36
N LYS A 300 20.69 -0.72 10.22
CA LYS A 300 20.23 -0.20 8.93
C LYS A 300 21.44 0.06 8.03
N LYS A 301 21.88 -0.94 7.26
CA LYS A 301 22.73 -0.69 6.09
C LYS A 301 21.89 0.14 5.13
N ARG A 302 22.41 1.30 4.69
CA ARG A 302 21.85 2.04 3.57
C ARG A 302 22.00 1.20 2.31
N THR A 303 21.14 0.22 2.10
CA THR A 303 21.01 -0.46 0.81
C THR A 303 20.20 0.44 -0.12
N GLY A 304 20.77 1.60 -0.44
CA GLY A 304 20.28 2.42 -1.53
C GLY A 304 20.45 1.63 -2.82
N ARG A 305 19.41 1.56 -3.65
CA ARG A 305 19.61 1.18 -5.04
C ARG A 305 20.53 2.25 -5.64
N ILE A 306 21.73 1.87 -6.03
CA ILE A 306 22.69 2.78 -6.64
C ILE A 306 22.13 3.15 -8.01
N PRO A 307 21.91 4.44 -8.31
CA PRO A 307 21.49 4.84 -9.64
C PRO A 307 22.59 4.53 -10.65
N PHE A 308 22.22 4.21 -11.88
CA PHE A 308 23.21 4.08 -12.96
C PHE A 308 23.96 5.40 -13.15
N SER A 309 25.27 5.32 -13.22
CA SER A 309 26.12 6.43 -13.65
C SER A 309 25.87 6.75 -15.13
N ALA A 310 26.25 7.97 -15.54
CA ALA A 310 26.14 8.37 -16.93
C ALA A 310 26.91 7.44 -17.89
N GLN A 311 28.05 6.88 -17.45
CA GLN A 311 28.82 5.93 -18.25
C GLN A 311 28.08 4.60 -18.44
N GLU A 312 27.47 4.07 -17.38
CA GLU A 312 26.67 2.85 -17.46
C GLU A 312 25.43 3.04 -18.35
N ILE A 313 24.75 4.19 -18.24
CA ILE A 313 23.62 4.52 -19.13
C ILE A 313 24.08 4.59 -20.60
N ARG A 314 25.26 5.18 -20.88
CA ARG A 314 25.82 5.19 -22.24
C ARG A 314 26.12 3.79 -22.74
N ARG A 315 26.67 2.89 -21.92
CA ARG A 315 26.90 1.49 -22.29
C ARG A 315 25.59 0.75 -22.57
N ILE A 316 24.58 0.94 -21.73
CA ILE A 316 23.24 0.36 -21.93
C ILE A 316 22.63 0.81 -23.26
N LEU A 317 22.69 2.12 -23.53
CA LEU A 317 22.07 2.75 -24.70
C LEU A 317 22.95 2.70 -25.95
N ALA A 318 24.18 2.18 -25.87
CA ALA A 318 25.05 2.03 -27.03
C ALA A 318 24.37 1.08 -28.04
N PRO A 319 24.32 1.41 -29.35
CA PRO A 319 23.55 0.67 -30.34
C PRO A 319 23.81 -0.84 -30.32
N GLU A 320 25.07 -1.25 -30.19
CA GLU A 320 25.52 -2.64 -30.14
C GLU A 320 25.01 -3.43 -28.93
N THR A 321 24.63 -2.72 -27.86
CA THR A 321 24.02 -3.32 -26.66
C THR A 321 22.51 -3.16 -26.70
N TYR A 322 22.02 -1.95 -26.92
CA TYR A 322 20.60 -1.62 -26.83
C TYR A 322 19.78 -2.29 -27.93
N LEU A 323 20.16 -2.13 -29.20
CA LEU A 323 19.40 -2.66 -30.33
C LEU A 323 19.49 -4.19 -30.36
N LYS A 324 20.68 -4.74 -30.10
CA LYS A 324 20.92 -6.18 -29.95
C LYS A 324 19.95 -6.86 -28.98
N TRP A 325 19.64 -6.21 -27.87
CA TRP A 325 18.72 -6.74 -26.86
C TRP A 325 17.30 -6.17 -26.94
N THR A 326 16.95 -5.38 -27.96
CA THR A 326 15.59 -4.84 -28.12
C THR A 326 15.03 -5.18 -29.50
N SER A 327 15.26 -4.34 -30.51
CA SER A 327 14.76 -4.52 -31.88
C SER A 327 15.32 -5.77 -32.55
N ASP A 328 16.59 -6.09 -32.30
CA ASP A 328 17.31 -7.13 -33.05
C ASP A 328 17.35 -8.46 -32.27
N PHE A 329 16.68 -8.49 -31.12
CA PHE A 329 16.72 -9.62 -30.20
C PHE A 329 16.05 -10.87 -30.79
N LYS A 330 16.75 -12.00 -30.75
CA LYS A 330 16.27 -13.33 -31.17
C LYS A 330 16.35 -14.34 -30.00
N HIS A 331 15.29 -15.10 -29.77
CA HIS A 331 15.30 -16.15 -28.74
C HIS A 331 16.09 -17.39 -29.18
N ARG A 332 16.91 -17.93 -28.28
CA ARG A 332 17.80 -19.09 -28.53
C ARG A 332 17.07 -20.44 -28.67
N HIS A 333 15.79 -20.52 -28.27
CA HIS A 333 14.98 -21.76 -28.28
C HIS A 333 13.60 -21.53 -28.88
N ASN A 334 13.52 -21.28 -30.18
CA ASN A 334 12.30 -21.45 -30.95
C ASN A 334 12.62 -22.25 -32.23
N PRO A 335 12.21 -23.53 -32.35
CA PRO A 335 12.56 -24.41 -33.47
C PRO A 335 12.02 -24.01 -34.86
N SER A 336 11.22 -22.95 -34.98
CA SER A 336 10.60 -22.54 -36.25
C SER A 336 11.55 -21.86 -37.25
N HIS A 337 12.86 -21.91 -37.05
CA HIS A 337 13.86 -21.26 -37.92
C HIS A 337 14.94 -22.19 -38.47
N ASN A 338 14.84 -23.52 -38.29
CA ASN A 338 15.79 -24.48 -38.84
C ASN A 338 15.38 -25.02 -40.23
N VAL A 339 14.86 -24.19 -41.12
CA VAL A 339 14.74 -24.53 -42.54
C VAL A 339 15.09 -23.31 -43.38
N GLY A 340 16.11 -23.45 -44.22
CA GLY A 340 16.80 -22.39 -44.96
C GLY A 340 15.99 -21.78 -46.10
N ILE A 341 14.91 -21.06 -45.77
CA ILE A 341 14.25 -20.12 -46.68
C ILE A 341 14.04 -18.83 -45.89
N PHE A 342 14.50 -17.71 -46.46
CA PHE A 342 14.38 -16.37 -45.87
C PHE A 342 12.97 -16.14 -45.31
N PRO A 343 12.79 -15.87 -44.01
CA PRO A 343 11.47 -15.60 -43.46
C PRO A 343 11.04 -14.18 -43.83
N THR A 344 9.95 -14.06 -44.58
CA THR A 344 9.25 -12.82 -44.95
C THR A 344 8.49 -12.18 -43.78
N HIS A 345 8.65 -12.66 -42.54
CA HIS A 345 8.07 -12.08 -41.33
C HIS A 345 9.05 -12.10 -40.14
N PRO A 346 9.02 -11.08 -39.25
CA PRO A 346 9.99 -10.95 -38.15
C PRO A 346 9.93 -12.14 -37.19
N SER A 347 11.09 -12.73 -36.93
CA SER A 347 11.30 -13.85 -36.01
C SER A 347 10.89 -13.52 -34.58
N GLY A 348 9.81 -14.15 -34.07
CA GLY A 348 9.83 -14.94 -32.83
C GLY A 348 10.28 -14.34 -31.49
N ALA A 349 10.46 -13.03 -31.32
CA ALA A 349 10.57 -12.38 -30.02
C ALA A 349 9.36 -11.45 -29.85
N LYS A 350 8.30 -11.98 -29.22
CA LYS A 350 6.98 -11.32 -29.15
C LYS A 350 6.98 -9.92 -28.53
N ASN A 351 8.06 -9.43 -27.91
CA ASN A 351 8.06 -8.15 -27.16
C ASN A 351 9.20 -7.18 -27.55
N GLN A 352 9.78 -7.30 -28.74
CA GLN A 352 10.94 -6.47 -29.15
C GLN A 352 10.67 -4.96 -29.00
N MET A 353 9.54 -4.49 -29.53
CA MET A 353 9.14 -3.08 -29.46
C MET A 353 8.83 -2.65 -28.03
N CYS A 354 8.24 -3.54 -27.24
CA CYS A 354 8.04 -3.32 -25.82
C CYS A 354 9.37 -3.11 -25.08
N TYR A 355 10.39 -3.95 -25.33
CA TYR A 355 11.71 -3.75 -24.75
C TYR A 355 12.31 -2.43 -25.24
N TYR A 356 12.27 -2.15 -26.54
CA TYR A 356 12.80 -0.89 -27.08
C TYR A 356 12.21 0.36 -26.40
N TRP A 357 10.89 0.42 -26.20
CA TRP A 357 10.25 1.64 -25.70
C TRP A 357 10.26 1.78 -24.17
N ILE A 358 10.15 0.68 -23.41
CA ILE A 358 9.96 0.80 -21.96
C ILE A 358 11.14 1.46 -21.25
N PHE A 359 12.39 1.15 -21.64
CA PHE A 359 13.53 1.79 -21.00
C PHE A 359 13.62 3.27 -21.33
N LEU A 360 13.34 3.65 -22.58
CA LEU A 360 13.26 5.05 -23.01
C LEU A 360 12.15 5.80 -22.27
N LEU A 361 10.99 5.19 -22.11
CA LEU A 361 9.91 5.73 -21.29
C LEU A 361 10.37 5.88 -19.84
N GLY A 362 11.05 4.89 -19.27
CA GLY A 362 11.52 4.92 -17.89
C GLY A 362 12.45 6.10 -17.59
N ILE A 363 13.45 6.34 -18.45
CA ILE A 363 14.41 7.43 -18.28
C ILE A 363 13.79 8.82 -18.49
N HIS A 364 12.76 8.93 -19.34
CA HIS A 364 12.18 10.23 -19.72
C HIS A 364 10.88 10.59 -18.99
N SER A 365 10.22 9.64 -18.31
CA SER A 365 8.91 9.87 -17.68
C SER A 365 8.87 9.57 -16.18
N GLY A 366 9.81 8.76 -15.66
CA GLY A 366 9.78 8.33 -14.26
C GLY A 366 8.55 7.48 -13.88
N LEU A 367 7.80 6.97 -14.87
CA LEU A 367 6.68 6.05 -14.65
C LEU A 367 7.18 4.75 -14.01
N ARG A 368 6.35 4.16 -13.15
CA ARG A 368 6.65 2.80 -12.64
C ARG A 368 6.57 1.81 -13.79
N THR A 369 7.34 0.72 -13.72
CA THR A 369 7.39 -0.30 -14.78
C THR A 369 6.00 -0.80 -15.18
N ASN A 370 5.11 -1.10 -14.23
CA ASN A 370 3.76 -1.55 -14.58
C ASN A 370 2.89 -0.44 -15.19
N GLU A 371 3.05 0.82 -14.76
CA GLU A 371 2.35 1.97 -15.36
C GLU A 371 2.71 2.10 -16.85
N MET A 372 3.99 1.89 -17.20
CA MET A 372 4.43 1.84 -18.60
C MET A 372 3.89 0.61 -19.33
N CYS A 373 4.05 -0.59 -18.75
CA CYS A 373 3.64 -1.84 -19.39
C CYS A 373 2.14 -1.93 -19.68
N GLN A 374 1.30 -1.35 -18.82
CA GLN A 374 -0.16 -1.44 -18.95
C GLN A 374 -0.79 -0.31 -19.79
N LEU A 375 0.03 0.65 -20.25
CA LEU A 375 -0.39 1.88 -20.92
C LEU A 375 -1.27 1.58 -22.14
N ARG A 376 -2.46 2.16 -22.18
CA ARG A 376 -3.41 2.05 -23.29
C ARG A 376 -3.18 3.13 -24.34
N LEU A 377 -3.66 2.90 -25.55
CA LEU A 377 -3.62 3.93 -26.59
C LEU A 377 -4.53 5.12 -26.26
N SER A 378 -5.57 4.90 -25.45
CA SER A 378 -6.51 5.93 -24.93
C SER A 378 -5.91 6.79 -23.83
N ASP A 379 -4.91 6.29 -23.11
CA ASP A 379 -4.22 7.02 -22.03
C ASP A 379 -3.30 8.11 -22.59
N LEU A 380 -2.90 8.01 -23.86
CA LEU A 380 -2.14 9.05 -24.54
C LEU A 380 -3.07 10.13 -25.10
N LYS A 381 -3.07 11.28 -24.43
CA LYS A 381 -3.97 12.40 -24.72
C LYS A 381 -3.15 13.65 -25.08
N LYS A 382 -3.78 14.58 -25.81
CA LYS A 382 -3.20 15.88 -26.16
C LYS A 382 -4.09 16.97 -25.57
N GLN A 383 -3.51 17.85 -24.75
CA GLN A 383 -4.23 18.99 -24.18
C GLN A 383 -3.37 20.24 -24.33
N LYS A 384 -3.95 21.33 -24.85
CA LYS A 384 -3.25 22.61 -25.11
C LYS A 384 -1.93 22.42 -25.88
N GLY A 385 -1.94 21.57 -26.91
CA GLY A 385 -0.76 21.29 -27.73
C GLY A 385 0.23 20.26 -27.14
N ILE A 386 0.12 19.91 -25.86
CA ILE A 386 1.07 19.04 -25.16
C ILE A 386 0.52 17.61 -25.11
N TRP A 387 1.31 16.66 -25.60
CA TRP A 387 1.04 15.23 -25.42
C TRP A 387 1.39 14.79 -23.99
N PHE A 388 0.53 13.99 -23.37
CA PHE A 388 0.77 13.41 -22.06
C PHE A 388 0.22 11.97 -21.99
N MET A 389 0.86 11.17 -21.14
CA MET A 389 0.38 9.87 -20.69
C MET A 389 -0.42 10.08 -19.41
N HIS A 390 -1.70 9.69 -19.42
CA HIS A 390 -2.53 9.76 -18.23
C HIS A 390 -2.42 8.47 -17.43
N VAL A 391 -1.85 8.54 -16.23
CA VAL A 391 -1.84 7.42 -15.29
C VAL A 391 -3.13 7.51 -14.48
N GLU A 392 -4.03 6.57 -14.70
CA GLU A 392 -5.31 6.44 -13.99
C GLU A 392 -5.40 5.06 -13.30
N ASP A 393 -6.37 4.92 -12.39
CA ASP A 393 -6.77 3.66 -11.76
C ASP A 393 -8.19 3.33 -12.25
N ASP A 394 -8.35 2.22 -12.97
CA ASP A 394 -9.64 1.79 -13.49
C ASP A 394 -9.74 0.26 -13.57
N GLU A 395 -10.78 -0.26 -14.21
CA GLU A 395 -11.01 -1.71 -14.31
C GLU A 395 -9.86 -2.47 -15.01
N GLU A 396 -9.14 -1.79 -15.90
CA GLU A 396 -8.14 -2.37 -16.80
C GLU A 396 -6.69 -2.03 -16.44
N THR A 397 -6.49 -1.00 -15.62
CA THR A 397 -5.20 -0.44 -15.22
C THR A 397 -5.18 -0.23 -13.72
N LYS A 398 -4.05 -0.59 -13.09
CA LYS A 398 -3.93 -0.51 -11.63
C LYS A 398 -2.80 0.39 -11.21
N VAL A 399 -3.06 1.30 -10.28
CA VAL A 399 -2.01 2.07 -9.60
C VAL A 399 -1.77 1.56 -8.19
N LYS A 400 -0.62 1.92 -7.62
CA LYS A 400 -0.25 1.46 -6.28
C LYS A 400 -0.98 2.22 -5.17
N THR A 401 -1.26 3.50 -5.40
CA THR A 401 -1.93 4.41 -4.45
C THR A 401 -2.70 5.47 -5.24
N ILE A 402 -3.76 6.01 -4.67
CA ILE A 402 -4.55 7.08 -5.30
C ILE A 402 -3.69 8.30 -5.71
N ASN A 403 -2.69 8.64 -4.89
CA ASN A 403 -1.72 9.71 -5.18
C ASN A 403 -0.83 9.43 -6.41
N SER A 404 -0.90 8.24 -7.00
CA SER A 404 -0.17 7.90 -8.22
C SER A 404 -0.92 8.33 -9.50
N ILE A 405 -2.20 8.69 -9.41
CA ILE A 405 -2.98 9.20 -10.53
C ILE A 405 -2.44 10.57 -10.94
N ARG A 406 -1.97 10.70 -12.19
CA ARG A 406 -1.30 11.92 -12.67
C ARG A 406 -1.18 11.97 -14.19
N LYS A 407 -1.06 13.18 -14.73
CA LYS A 407 -0.69 13.42 -16.13
C LYS A 407 0.83 13.56 -16.24
N VAL A 408 1.46 12.74 -17.07
CA VAL A 408 2.91 12.79 -17.32
C VAL A 408 3.17 13.26 -18.75
N PRO A 409 3.79 14.44 -18.98
CA PRO A 409 4.09 14.91 -20.32
C PRO A 409 4.96 13.93 -21.11
N VAL A 410 4.71 13.80 -22.41
CA VAL A 410 5.59 13.05 -23.31
C VAL A 410 6.82 13.90 -23.59
N HIS A 411 7.98 13.41 -23.18
CA HIS A 411 9.24 14.11 -23.35
C HIS A 411 9.56 14.34 -24.85
N PRO A 412 10.11 15.50 -25.26
CA PRO A 412 10.44 15.79 -26.66
C PRO A 412 11.34 14.75 -27.34
N GLN A 413 12.29 14.17 -26.60
CA GLN A 413 13.14 13.10 -27.10
C GLN A 413 12.35 11.86 -27.54
N LEU A 414 11.30 11.48 -26.80
CA LEU A 414 10.43 10.36 -27.18
C LEU A 414 9.66 10.68 -28.46
N MET A 415 9.20 11.93 -28.62
CA MET A 415 8.54 12.38 -29.85
C MET A 415 9.50 12.35 -31.04
N LYS A 416 10.74 12.83 -30.88
CA LYS A 416 11.80 12.79 -31.91
C LYS A 416 12.16 11.37 -32.32
N LEU A 417 12.14 10.43 -31.39
CA LEU A 417 12.36 9.00 -31.67
C LEU A 417 11.16 8.31 -32.35
N GLY A 418 10.05 9.02 -32.57
CA GLY A 418 8.87 8.50 -33.27
C GLY A 418 7.86 7.79 -32.39
N PHE A 419 7.83 8.05 -31.07
CA PHE A 419 6.89 7.37 -30.16
C PHE A 419 5.42 7.68 -30.50
N ILE A 420 5.12 8.92 -30.90
CA ILE A 420 3.77 9.33 -31.30
C ILE A 420 3.36 8.63 -32.61
N ASP A 421 4.28 8.51 -33.56
CA ASP A 421 4.05 7.82 -34.83
C ASP A 421 3.86 6.31 -34.62
N TYR A 422 4.64 5.72 -33.72
CA TYR A 422 4.46 4.34 -33.26
C TYR A 422 3.05 4.12 -32.70
N ILE A 423 2.57 5.01 -31.83
CA ILE A 423 1.20 4.95 -31.30
C ILE A 423 0.15 5.14 -32.39
N GLY A 424 0.36 6.07 -33.33
CA GLY A 424 -0.53 6.26 -34.49
C GLY A 424 -0.64 5.00 -35.35
N ASN A 425 0.48 4.31 -35.58
CA ASN A 425 0.51 3.01 -36.26
C ASN A 425 -0.29 1.94 -35.51
N LEU A 426 -0.17 1.87 -34.18
CA LEU A 426 -0.93 0.92 -33.36
C LEU A 426 -2.43 1.19 -33.39
N LYS A 427 -2.84 2.47 -33.38
CA LYS A 427 -4.25 2.88 -33.53
C LYS A 427 -4.82 2.44 -34.88
N ARG A 428 -4.08 2.63 -35.98
CA ARG A 428 -4.48 2.13 -37.31
C ARG A 428 -4.61 0.61 -37.36
N LYS A 429 -3.75 -0.10 -36.63
CA LYS A 429 -3.81 -1.57 -36.47
C LYS A 429 -4.85 -2.04 -35.45
N LYS A 430 -5.71 -1.13 -34.95
CA LYS A 430 -6.78 -1.41 -33.97
C LYS A 430 -6.29 -2.19 -32.74
N LYS A 431 -5.13 -1.79 -32.20
CA LYS A 431 -4.63 -2.32 -30.93
C LYS A 431 -5.16 -1.48 -29.78
N ASP A 432 -5.39 -2.09 -28.62
CA ASP A 432 -5.93 -1.36 -27.46
C ASP A 432 -4.82 -0.80 -26.55
N ARG A 433 -3.67 -1.49 -26.50
CA ARG A 433 -2.53 -1.13 -25.64
C ARG A 433 -1.28 -0.79 -26.44
N VAL A 434 -0.46 0.08 -25.88
CA VAL A 434 0.85 0.44 -26.44
C VAL A 434 1.72 -0.81 -26.54
N PHE A 435 1.72 -1.63 -25.48
CA PHE A 435 2.44 -2.90 -25.42
C PHE A 435 1.47 -4.09 -25.40
N TRP A 436 0.65 -4.17 -26.45
CA TRP A 436 -0.37 -5.22 -26.64
C TRP A 436 0.20 -6.65 -26.66
N GLU A 437 1.50 -6.80 -26.89
CA GLU A 437 2.18 -8.10 -26.92
C GLU A 437 2.45 -8.69 -25.53
N LEU A 438 2.44 -7.83 -24.49
CA LEU A 438 2.70 -8.26 -23.12
C LEU A 438 1.56 -9.10 -22.57
N THR A 439 1.89 -10.24 -22.01
CA THR A 439 0.93 -11.10 -21.30
C THR A 439 0.75 -10.63 -19.86
N LYS A 440 -0.50 -10.41 -19.44
CA LYS A 440 -0.84 -10.12 -18.04
C LYS A 440 -0.50 -11.32 -17.17
N SER A 441 0.17 -11.07 -16.06
CA SER A 441 0.47 -12.07 -15.02
C SER A 441 -0.10 -11.61 -13.68
N ARG A 442 0.08 -12.42 -12.64
CA ARG A 442 -0.31 -12.07 -11.25
C ARG A 442 0.20 -10.68 -10.82
N ASP A 443 1.39 -10.29 -11.27
CA ASP A 443 2.07 -9.03 -10.92
C ASP A 443 1.92 -7.95 -12.01
N GLY A 444 0.83 -8.02 -12.79
CA GLY A 444 0.59 -7.18 -13.96
C GLY A 444 1.40 -7.61 -15.19
N TYR A 445 1.79 -6.65 -16.02
CA TYR A 445 2.47 -6.88 -17.31
C TYR A 445 4.01 -6.85 -17.21
N THR A 446 4.55 -6.75 -15.99
CA THR A 446 5.98 -6.45 -15.76
C THR A 446 6.93 -7.64 -15.86
N LYS A 447 6.43 -8.88 -15.77
CA LYS A 447 7.24 -10.09 -15.59
C LYS A 447 8.30 -10.26 -16.69
N GLN A 448 7.88 -10.17 -17.95
CA GLN A 448 8.75 -10.42 -19.10
C GLN A 448 9.80 -9.31 -19.25
N VAL A 449 9.37 -8.06 -19.12
CA VAL A 449 10.22 -6.87 -19.16
C VAL A 449 11.29 -6.90 -18.07
N SER A 450 10.88 -7.11 -16.81
CA SER A 450 11.81 -7.10 -15.68
C SER A 450 12.85 -8.21 -15.80
N ARG A 451 12.43 -9.41 -16.21
CA ARG A 451 13.34 -10.53 -16.46
C ARG A 451 14.35 -10.20 -17.56
N HIS A 452 13.86 -9.70 -18.69
CA HIS A 452 14.70 -9.34 -19.84
C HIS A 452 15.77 -8.31 -19.48
N TYR A 453 15.39 -7.22 -18.81
CA TYR A 453 16.35 -6.20 -18.39
C TYR A 453 17.40 -6.72 -17.39
N ASN A 454 16.95 -7.53 -16.42
CA ASN A 454 17.86 -8.11 -15.43
C ASN A 454 18.84 -9.13 -16.03
N GLU A 455 18.40 -9.92 -17.01
CA GLU A 455 19.24 -10.97 -17.62
C GLU A 455 20.14 -10.46 -18.75
N ARG A 456 19.81 -9.32 -19.38
CA ARG A 456 20.53 -8.83 -20.58
C ARG A 456 21.33 -7.56 -20.36
N PHE A 457 20.75 -6.57 -19.68
CA PHE A 457 21.38 -5.26 -19.53
C PHE A 457 22.24 -5.18 -18.28
N LEU A 458 21.79 -5.71 -17.14
CA LEU A 458 22.61 -5.69 -15.92
C LEU A 458 23.96 -6.42 -16.08
N PRO A 459 24.05 -7.58 -16.76
CA PRO A 459 25.34 -8.23 -16.99
C PRO A 459 26.23 -7.49 -17.99
N ALA A 460 25.66 -6.70 -18.92
CA ALA A 460 26.43 -5.95 -19.90
C ALA A 460 27.12 -4.69 -19.33
N ILE A 461 26.79 -4.32 -18.09
CA ILE A 461 27.35 -3.16 -17.38
C ILE A 461 28.51 -3.56 -16.46
N LYS A 462 28.54 -4.84 -16.05
CA LYS A 462 29.61 -5.45 -15.26
C LYS A 462 30.78 -5.80 -16.17
#